data_AF-A0AAD8BEI3-F1
#
_entry.id   AF-A0AAD8BEI3-F1
#
_cell.length_a   1.000
_cell.length_b   1.000
_cell.length_c   1.000
_cell.angle_alpha   90.00
_cell.angle_beta   90.00
_cell.angle_gamma   90.00
#
_symmetry.space_group_name_H-M   'P 1'
#
loop_
_entity.id
_entity.type
_entity.pdbx_description
1 polymer ?
#
loop_
_entity_poly.entity_id
_entity_poly.type
_entity_poly.pdbx_seq_one_letter_code
_entity_poly.pdbx_strand_id
1 'polypeptide(L)'
;MSFYDLCKDSVLSAKDLFKYRVKRDSTIPSKGGQKDFEPNGSWLQAKSLEAFMQERLAILSEPRVEKLKSLVQGEWDSSKCLVNISKPGKFWAHMGFTDEKRNWLFPEEALFLIEANALEVYHDGVPFSVQEAYSKCLGSDVSVEEYQVYSYLQRLGYVVIRHEEK
;
A
#
# COMPACT_ATOMS: atom_id res chain seq x y z
N MET A 1 -13.68 -13.59 14.20
CA MET A 1 -14.25 -12.24 14.06
C MET A 1 -13.70 -11.71 12.75
N SER A 2 -14.55 -11.41 11.77
CA SER A 2 -14.10 -10.96 10.44
C SER A 2 -13.66 -9.50 10.49
N PHE A 3 -12.79 -9.05 9.58
CA PHE A 3 -12.53 -7.60 9.40
C PHE A 3 -13.84 -6.83 9.19
N TYR A 4 -14.83 -7.44 8.54
CA TYR A 4 -16.16 -6.86 8.40
C TYR A 4 -16.83 -6.57 9.74
N ASP A 5 -16.58 -7.38 10.78
CA ASP A 5 -17.13 -7.17 12.12
C ASP A 5 -16.38 -6.03 12.86
N LEU A 6 -15.08 -5.88 12.62
CA LEU A 6 -14.24 -4.82 13.19
C LEU A 6 -14.47 -3.45 12.52
N CYS A 7 -14.80 -3.46 11.23
CA CYS A 7 -14.94 -2.27 10.41
C CYS A 7 -16.38 -2.00 9.98
N LYS A 8 -17.37 -2.70 10.54
CA LYS A 8 -18.79 -2.62 10.14
C LYS A 8 -19.31 -1.18 10.11
N ASP A 9 -18.87 -0.37 11.06
CA ASP A 9 -19.26 1.04 11.21
C ASP A 9 -18.60 1.96 10.17
N SER A 10 -17.56 1.46 9.48
CA SER A 10 -16.82 2.16 8.42
C SER A 10 -17.18 1.69 7.00
N VAL A 11 -18.05 0.68 6.88
CA VAL A 11 -18.50 0.17 5.58
C VAL A 11 -19.48 1.18 4.97
N LEU A 12 -19.08 1.75 3.84
CA LEU A 12 -19.90 2.73 3.12
C LEU A 12 -21.07 2.06 2.41
N SER A 13 -22.23 2.73 2.42
CA SER A 13 -23.37 2.29 1.63
C SER A 13 -23.07 2.39 0.13
N ALA A 14 -23.81 1.65 -0.70
CA ALA A 14 -23.67 1.74 -2.15
C ALA A 14 -23.83 3.19 -2.67
N LYS A 15 -24.73 3.97 -2.06
CA LYS A 15 -24.94 5.39 -2.40
C LYS A 15 -23.73 6.25 -2.05
N ASP A 16 -23.06 5.98 -0.93
CA ASP A 16 -21.87 6.72 -0.51
C ASP A 16 -20.65 6.35 -1.35
N LEU A 17 -20.51 5.09 -1.77
CA LEU A 17 -19.45 4.66 -2.69
C LEU A 17 -19.46 5.44 -4.02
N PHE A 18 -20.64 5.84 -4.52
CA PHE A 18 -20.73 6.66 -5.73
C PHE A 18 -20.09 8.05 -5.56
N LYS A 19 -20.09 8.63 -4.35
CA LYS A 19 -19.44 9.92 -4.07
C LYS A 19 -17.92 9.81 -4.26
N TYR A 20 -17.33 8.67 -3.89
CA TYR A 20 -15.89 8.42 -4.02
C TYR A 20 -15.46 7.91 -5.40
N ARG A 21 -16.42 7.58 -6.28
CA ARG A 21 -16.15 7.13 -7.66
C ARG A 21 -15.82 8.26 -8.64
N VAL A 22 -16.07 9.51 -8.27
CA VAL A 22 -15.80 10.68 -9.12
C VAL A 22 -14.30 10.79 -9.39
N LYS A 23 -13.92 11.12 -10.64
CA LYS A 23 -12.52 11.37 -11.01
C LYS A 23 -11.97 12.47 -10.11
N ARG A 24 -10.98 12.12 -9.31
CA ARG A 24 -10.38 13.02 -8.32
C ARG A 24 -9.34 13.90 -8.99
N ASP A 25 -9.03 15.00 -8.33
CA ASP A 25 -7.90 15.83 -8.73
C ASP A 25 -6.62 15.00 -8.58
N SER A 26 -5.90 14.81 -9.68
CA SER A 26 -4.63 14.08 -9.70
C SER A 26 -3.43 15.00 -9.52
N THR A 27 -3.66 16.28 -9.19
CA THR A 27 -2.61 17.26 -8.93
C THR A 27 -1.86 16.87 -7.65
N ILE A 28 -0.56 16.66 -7.78
CA ILE A 28 0.33 16.32 -6.67
C ILE A 28 0.79 17.64 -6.02
N PRO A 29 0.90 17.72 -4.67
CA PRO A 29 1.35 18.93 -4.00
C PRO A 29 2.70 19.39 -4.51
N SER A 30 2.91 20.69 -4.49
CA SER A 30 4.22 21.23 -4.85
C SER A 30 5.30 20.67 -3.92
N LYS A 31 6.35 20.10 -4.52
CA LYS A 31 7.50 19.56 -3.78
C LYS A 31 8.28 20.68 -3.08
N GLY A 32 8.28 21.88 -3.66
CA GLY A 32 9.13 22.99 -3.24
C GLY A 32 10.61 22.75 -3.52
N GLY A 33 11.40 23.82 -3.51
CA GLY A 33 12.86 23.77 -3.59
C GLY A 33 13.50 23.87 -2.21
N GLN A 34 14.76 23.45 -2.09
CA GLN A 34 15.50 23.49 -0.81
C GLN A 34 15.53 24.91 -0.19
N LYS A 35 15.53 25.96 -1.03
CA LYS A 35 15.50 27.37 -0.59
C LYS A 35 14.16 27.80 0.01
N ASP A 36 13.05 27.18 -0.38
CA ASP A 36 11.72 27.55 0.12
C ASP A 36 11.56 27.18 1.61
N PHE A 37 12.35 26.20 2.07
CA PHE A 37 12.33 25.68 3.44
C PHE A 37 13.45 26.25 4.33
N GLU A 38 14.35 27.09 3.79
CA GLU A 38 15.44 27.68 4.57
C GLU A 38 14.90 28.80 5.48
N PRO A 39 15.01 28.71 6.82
CA PRO A 39 14.38 29.67 7.72
C PRO A 39 14.89 31.09 7.49
N ASN A 40 14.00 31.99 7.07
CA ASN A 40 14.29 33.41 6.89
C ASN A 40 13.55 34.30 7.91
N GLY A 41 12.69 33.69 8.75
CA GLY A 41 11.96 34.37 9.83
C GLY A 41 10.84 35.30 9.35
N SER A 42 10.54 35.33 8.05
CA SER A 42 9.48 36.15 7.49
C SER A 42 8.11 35.55 7.75
N TRP A 43 7.12 36.41 8.05
CA TRP A 43 5.71 36.01 8.11
C TRP A 43 5.23 35.36 6.80
N LEU A 44 5.72 35.85 5.65
CA LEU A 44 5.39 35.28 4.34
C LEU A 44 5.88 33.83 4.22
N GLN A 45 7.05 33.52 4.77
CA GLN A 45 7.56 32.15 4.79
C GLN A 45 6.67 31.26 5.67
N ALA A 46 6.39 31.69 6.90
CA ALA A 46 5.56 30.92 7.82
C ALA A 46 4.19 30.57 7.20
N LYS A 47 3.55 31.57 6.57
CA LYS A 47 2.28 31.37 5.87
C LYS A 47 2.39 30.45 4.66
N SER A 48 3.49 30.53 3.90
CA SER A 48 3.73 29.63 2.77
C SER A 48 3.94 28.19 3.25
N LEU A 49 4.71 27.97 4.31
CA LEU A 49 4.92 26.64 4.92
C LEU A 49 3.62 26.04 5.45
N GLU A 50 2.77 26.86 6.09
CA GLU A 50 1.46 26.43 6.56
C GLU A 50 0.59 25.95 5.38
N ALA A 51 0.54 26.72 4.28
CA ALA A 51 -0.19 26.32 3.08
C ALA A 51 0.36 25.01 2.47
N PHE A 52 1.68 24.86 2.39
CA PHE A 52 2.33 23.63 1.94
C PHE A 52 1.98 22.41 2.80
N MET A 53 1.88 22.60 4.12
CA MET A 53 1.53 21.54 5.05
C MET A 53 0.05 21.19 4.93
N GLN A 54 -0.84 22.17 4.84
CA GLN A 54 -2.28 21.97 4.65
C GLN A 54 -2.58 21.21 3.35
N GLU A 55 -1.93 21.58 2.25
CA GLU A 55 -2.08 20.88 0.95
C GLU A 55 -1.68 19.40 1.07
N ARG A 56 -0.54 19.10 1.70
CA ARG A 56 -0.08 17.72 1.93
C ARG A 56 -1.02 16.94 2.84
N LEU A 57 -1.43 17.55 3.95
CA LEU A 57 -2.34 16.90 4.91
C LEU A 57 -3.70 16.63 4.28
N ALA A 58 -4.23 17.52 3.46
CA ALA A 58 -5.48 17.30 2.75
C ALA A 58 -5.44 16.02 1.91
N ILE A 59 -4.36 15.82 1.14
CA ILE A 59 -4.19 14.62 0.32
C ILE A 59 -3.96 13.37 1.16
N LEU A 60 -3.14 13.45 2.22
CA LEU A 60 -2.89 12.30 3.10
C LEU A 60 -4.12 11.90 3.90
N SER A 61 -4.98 12.86 4.24
CA SER A 61 -6.24 12.60 4.95
C SER A 61 -7.33 12.01 4.06
N GLU A 62 -7.11 11.99 2.75
CA GLU A 62 -8.11 11.54 1.80
C GLU A 62 -8.38 10.03 1.97
N PRO A 63 -9.65 9.62 2.17
CA PRO A 63 -9.96 8.21 2.38
C PRO A 63 -9.74 7.40 1.10
N ARG A 64 -8.96 6.32 1.22
CA ARG A 64 -8.77 5.34 0.14
C ARG A 64 -9.91 4.32 0.16
N VAL A 65 -10.96 4.61 -0.60
CA VAL A 65 -12.16 3.76 -0.69
C VAL A 65 -12.05 2.80 -1.87
N GLU A 66 -12.16 1.50 -1.59
CA GLU A 66 -12.24 0.46 -2.61
C GLU A 66 -13.42 -0.49 -2.38
N LYS A 67 -13.81 -1.23 -3.43
CA LYS A 67 -14.82 -2.27 -3.29
C LYS A 67 -14.20 -3.52 -2.67
N LEU A 68 -14.86 -4.08 -1.65
CA LEU A 68 -14.43 -5.35 -1.03
C LEU A 68 -14.16 -6.47 -2.05
N LYS A 69 -15.00 -6.58 -3.09
CA LYS A 69 -14.82 -7.59 -4.15
C LYS A 69 -13.55 -7.37 -5.01
N SER A 70 -12.99 -6.17 -5.00
CA SER A 70 -11.79 -5.82 -5.77
C SER A 70 -10.49 -6.13 -5.01
N LEU A 71 -10.57 -6.29 -3.69
CA LEU A 71 -9.43 -6.64 -2.86
C LEU A 71 -9.19 -8.15 -2.93
N VAL A 72 -7.95 -8.53 -3.23
CA VAL A 72 -7.52 -9.91 -3.07
C VAL A 72 -7.29 -10.17 -1.58
N GLN A 73 -7.72 -11.33 -1.10
CA GLN A 73 -7.47 -11.75 0.28
C GLN A 73 -6.36 -12.78 0.32
N GLY A 74 -5.43 -12.59 1.26
CA GLY A 74 -4.36 -13.53 1.53
C GLY A 74 -4.19 -13.84 3.02
N GLU A 75 -3.54 -14.95 3.32
CA GLU A 75 -3.19 -15.41 4.67
C GLU A 75 -1.66 -15.44 4.80
N TRP A 76 -1.14 -14.81 5.85
CA TRP A 76 0.28 -14.79 6.18
C TRP A 76 0.71 -16.12 6.80
N ASP A 77 1.73 -16.76 6.21
CA ASP A 77 2.39 -17.92 6.77
C ASP A 77 3.68 -17.49 7.48
N SER A 78 3.64 -17.43 8.81
CA SER A 78 4.79 -17.05 9.64
C SER A 78 5.99 -17.99 9.53
N SER A 79 5.80 -19.25 9.10
CA SER A 79 6.90 -20.21 8.96
C SER A 79 7.65 -20.01 7.65
N LYS A 80 6.92 -19.68 6.57
CA LYS A 80 7.49 -19.48 5.24
C LYS A 80 7.83 -18.03 4.95
N CYS A 81 7.31 -17.08 5.73
CA CYS A 81 7.34 -15.64 5.44
C CYS A 81 6.73 -15.30 4.08
N LEU A 82 5.65 -16.00 3.70
CA LEU A 82 4.95 -15.83 2.44
C LEU A 82 3.47 -15.56 2.68
N VAL A 83 2.82 -14.89 1.73
CA VAL A 83 1.36 -14.71 1.76
C VAL A 83 0.71 -15.69 0.81
N ASN A 84 -0.15 -16.54 1.34
CA ASN A 84 -1.00 -17.41 0.54
C ASN A 84 -2.21 -16.63 0.01
N ILE A 85 -2.49 -16.67 -1.28
CA ILE A 85 -3.72 -16.09 -1.82
C ILE A 85 -4.66 -17.16 -2.38
N SER A 86 -5.94 -17.02 -2.07
CA SER A 86 -6.95 -17.98 -2.54
C SER A 86 -7.31 -17.79 -4.01
N LYS A 87 -7.46 -16.52 -4.44
CA LYS A 87 -7.87 -16.14 -5.80
C LYS A 87 -6.94 -15.04 -6.32
N PRO A 88 -6.02 -15.37 -7.25
CA PRO A 88 -5.10 -14.39 -7.79
C PRO A 88 -5.83 -13.28 -8.56
N GLY A 89 -5.36 -12.05 -8.39
CA GLY A 89 -5.87 -10.88 -9.09
C GLY A 89 -5.19 -10.66 -10.45
N LYS A 90 -5.39 -9.48 -11.04
CA LYS A 90 -4.74 -9.09 -12.31
C LYS A 90 -3.21 -9.00 -12.20
N PHE A 91 -2.67 -8.79 -11.00
CA PHE A 91 -1.22 -8.68 -10.75
C PHE A 91 -0.47 -10.00 -10.96
N TRP A 92 -1.17 -11.14 -10.97
CA TRP A 92 -0.58 -12.49 -11.01
C TRP A 92 0.20 -12.81 -12.29
N ALA A 93 0.08 -11.98 -13.33
CA ALA A 93 0.89 -12.13 -14.53
C ALA A 93 2.40 -11.94 -14.26
N HIS A 94 2.74 -11.17 -13.22
CA HIS A 94 4.10 -10.70 -12.96
C HIS A 94 4.53 -10.77 -11.49
N MET A 95 3.64 -11.21 -10.59
CA MET A 95 3.89 -11.30 -9.15
C MET A 95 3.44 -12.66 -8.62
N GLY A 96 4.22 -13.21 -7.70
CA GLY A 96 3.97 -14.46 -7.02
C GLY A 96 4.38 -15.70 -7.81
N PHE A 97 4.20 -16.86 -7.16
CA PHE A 97 4.45 -18.17 -7.76
C PHE A 97 3.42 -19.19 -7.25
N THR A 98 3.28 -20.29 -7.98
CA THR A 98 2.37 -21.39 -7.61
C THR A 98 3.18 -22.60 -7.19
N ASP A 99 2.92 -23.08 -5.97
CA ASP A 99 3.53 -24.29 -5.41
C ASP A 99 2.44 -25.25 -4.93
N GLU A 100 2.50 -26.51 -5.35
CA GLU A 100 1.58 -27.60 -4.96
C GLU A 100 0.10 -27.20 -4.76
N LYS A 101 -0.46 -26.43 -5.71
CA LYS A 101 -1.84 -25.89 -5.77
C LYS A 101 -2.14 -24.65 -4.92
N ARG A 102 -1.14 -24.06 -4.28
CA ARG A 102 -1.25 -22.80 -3.54
C ARG A 102 -0.55 -21.68 -4.31
N ASN A 103 -1.12 -20.49 -4.20
CA ASN A 103 -0.56 -19.28 -4.79
C ASN A 103 0.12 -18.50 -3.68
N TRP A 104 1.40 -18.22 -3.86
CA TRP A 104 2.23 -17.54 -2.88
C TRP A 104 2.74 -16.21 -3.42
N LEU A 105 2.75 -15.20 -2.56
CA LEU A 105 3.42 -13.93 -2.80
C LEU A 105 4.65 -13.85 -1.89
N PHE A 106 5.73 -13.32 -2.46
CA PHE A 106 6.89 -12.91 -1.70
C PHE A 106 6.57 -11.70 -0.81
N PRO A 107 7.31 -11.49 0.30
CA PRO A 107 7.05 -10.41 1.24
C PRO A 107 7.05 -9.02 0.60
N GLU A 108 7.97 -8.73 -0.33
CA GLU A 108 8.03 -7.46 -1.04
C GLU A 108 6.83 -7.23 -1.98
N GLU A 109 6.35 -8.28 -2.63
CA GLU A 109 5.18 -8.22 -3.52
C GLU A 109 3.91 -7.98 -2.70
N ALA A 110 3.76 -8.73 -1.58
CA ALA A 110 2.64 -8.58 -0.68
C ALA A 110 2.60 -7.17 -0.08
N LEU A 111 3.73 -6.67 0.42
CA LEU A 111 3.82 -5.33 0.99
C LEU A 111 3.45 -4.25 -0.04
N PHE A 112 3.95 -4.37 -1.26
CA PHE A 112 3.61 -3.46 -2.35
C PHE A 112 2.11 -3.45 -2.66
N LEU A 113 1.48 -4.63 -2.72
CA LEU A 113 0.04 -4.75 -2.98
C LEU A 113 -0.82 -4.23 -1.82
N ILE A 114 -0.35 -4.34 -0.57
CA ILE A 114 -0.99 -3.73 0.60
C ILE A 114 -0.94 -2.19 0.48
N GLU A 115 0.23 -1.61 0.15
CA GLU A 115 0.36 -0.15 -0.05
C GLU A 115 -0.52 0.38 -1.18
N ALA A 116 -0.66 -0.41 -2.25
CA ALA A 116 -1.50 -0.10 -3.39
C ALA A 116 -3.00 -0.33 -3.13
N ASN A 117 -3.37 -0.79 -1.93
CA ASN A 117 -4.75 -1.14 -1.57
C ASN A 117 -5.36 -2.17 -2.54
N ALA A 118 -4.57 -3.18 -2.91
CA ALA A 118 -4.95 -4.25 -3.83
C ALA A 118 -4.99 -5.64 -3.15
N LEU A 119 -4.35 -5.76 -1.99
CA LEU A 119 -4.27 -6.99 -1.20
C LEU A 119 -4.59 -6.68 0.27
N GLU A 120 -5.42 -7.53 0.87
CA GLU A 120 -5.70 -7.56 2.30
C GLU A 120 -5.13 -8.88 2.86
N VAL A 121 -4.19 -8.78 3.79
CA VAL A 121 -3.50 -9.93 4.37
C VAL A 121 -3.99 -10.15 5.80
N TYR A 122 -4.26 -11.40 6.14
CA TYR A 122 -4.69 -11.83 7.47
C TYR A 122 -3.64 -12.71 8.12
N HIS A 123 -3.58 -12.68 9.45
CA HIS A 123 -2.80 -13.58 10.26
C HIS A 123 -3.66 -14.02 11.44
N ASP A 124 -3.97 -15.31 11.50
CA ASP A 124 -4.86 -15.90 12.52
C ASP A 124 -6.24 -15.21 12.56
N GLY A 125 -6.73 -14.80 11.39
CA GLY A 125 -8.00 -14.10 11.23
C GLY A 125 -7.98 -12.61 11.58
N VAL A 126 -6.81 -12.04 11.89
CA VAL A 126 -6.63 -10.60 12.12
C VAL A 126 -5.95 -9.97 10.90
N PRO A 127 -6.53 -8.92 10.30
CA PRO A 127 -5.92 -8.27 9.14
C PRO A 127 -4.71 -7.43 9.56
N PHE A 128 -3.69 -7.43 8.70
CA PHE A 128 -2.51 -6.62 8.87
C PHE A 128 -2.83 -5.13 8.78
N SER A 129 -2.27 -4.36 9.70
CA SER A 129 -2.03 -2.94 9.46
C SER A 129 -0.87 -2.77 8.47
N VAL A 130 -0.79 -1.62 7.80
CA VAL A 130 0.36 -1.30 6.94
C VAL A 130 1.67 -1.38 7.74
N GLN A 131 1.68 -0.85 8.96
CA GLN A 131 2.85 -0.86 9.85
C GLN A 131 3.28 -2.28 10.24
N GLU A 132 2.31 -3.15 10.50
CA GLU A 132 2.56 -4.56 10.79
C GLU A 132 3.10 -5.29 9.56
N ALA A 133 2.55 -5.03 8.37
CA ALA A 133 3.07 -5.57 7.12
C ALA A 133 4.54 -5.18 6.91
N TYR A 134 4.91 -3.92 7.13
CA TYR A 134 6.32 -3.48 7.10
C TYR A 134 7.19 -4.28 8.09
N SER A 135 6.69 -4.49 9.31
CA SER A 135 7.43 -5.18 10.37
C SER A 135 7.56 -6.69 10.11
N LYS A 136 6.58 -7.30 9.42
CA LYS A 136 6.53 -8.74 9.14
C LYS A 136 7.21 -9.11 7.82
N CYS A 137 7.05 -8.29 6.80
CA CYS A 137 7.60 -8.54 5.46
C CYS A 137 9.08 -8.16 5.36
N LEU A 138 9.57 -7.18 6.14
CA LEU A 138 10.95 -6.70 6.04
C LEU A 138 11.80 -7.16 7.23
N GLY A 139 13.10 -7.39 6.97
CA GLY A 139 14.15 -7.58 7.98
C GLY A 139 14.80 -8.97 8.01
N SER A 140 14.13 -10.01 7.50
CA SER A 140 14.70 -11.36 7.41
C SER A 140 15.32 -11.63 6.04
N ASP A 141 14.47 -11.67 5.03
CA ASP A 141 14.81 -12.04 3.65
C ASP A 141 14.88 -10.82 2.72
N VAL A 142 14.16 -9.74 3.07
CA VAL A 142 14.12 -8.48 2.31
C VAL A 142 14.42 -7.32 3.24
N SER A 143 15.45 -6.54 2.90
CA SER A 143 15.80 -5.30 3.58
C SER A 143 14.86 -4.15 3.20
N VAL A 144 14.88 -3.07 4.00
CA VAL A 144 14.10 -1.87 3.70
C VAL A 144 14.57 -1.23 2.39
N GLU A 145 15.86 -1.23 2.15
CA GLU A 145 16.50 -0.67 0.96
C GLU A 145 16.10 -1.45 -0.31
N GLU A 146 16.09 -2.78 -0.24
CA GLU A 146 15.63 -3.63 -1.34
C GLU A 146 14.16 -3.37 -1.65
N TYR A 147 13.31 -3.27 -0.62
CA TYR A 147 11.91 -2.92 -0.82
C TYR A 147 11.73 -1.52 -1.41
N GLN A 148 12.54 -0.54 -1.01
CA GLN A 148 12.51 0.80 -1.61
C GLN A 148 12.84 0.76 -3.11
N VAL A 149 13.85 -0.02 -3.50
CA VAL A 149 14.21 -0.20 -4.92
C VAL A 149 13.09 -0.94 -5.67
N TYR A 150 12.59 -2.04 -5.12
CA TYR A 150 11.49 -2.82 -5.68
C TYR A 150 10.25 -1.96 -5.91
N SER A 151 9.77 -1.28 -4.87
CA SER A 151 8.56 -0.46 -4.91
C SER A 151 8.70 0.73 -5.86
N TYR A 152 9.89 1.33 -5.95
CA TYR A 152 10.17 2.39 -6.92
C TYR A 152 10.08 1.89 -8.37
N LEU A 153 10.75 0.78 -8.68
CA LEU A 153 10.74 0.19 -10.03
C LEU A 153 9.34 -0.27 -10.44
N GLN A 154 8.59 -0.90 -9.52
CA GLN A 154 7.20 -1.29 -9.76
C GLN A 154 6.31 -0.08 -10.08
N ARG A 155 6.47 1.05 -9.36
CA ARG A 155 5.71 2.29 -9.63
C ARG A 155 6.07 2.93 -10.98
N LEU A 156 7.28 2.70 -11.48
CA LEU A 156 7.69 3.10 -12.83
C LEU A 156 7.15 2.18 -13.93
N GLY A 157 6.53 1.05 -13.57
CA GLY A 157 5.97 0.07 -14.50
C GLY A 157 6.94 -1.02 -14.94
N TYR A 158 8.09 -1.16 -14.27
CA TYR A 158 8.98 -2.30 -14.48
C TYR A 158 8.42 -3.56 -13.81
N VAL A 159 8.63 -4.70 -14.44
CA VAL A 159 8.42 -6.01 -13.83
C VAL A 159 9.70 -6.41 -13.12
N VAL A 160 9.65 -6.46 -11.79
CA VAL A 160 10.79 -6.86 -10.94
C VAL A 160 10.56 -8.28 -10.44
N ILE A 161 11.52 -9.16 -10.70
CA ILE A 161 11.50 -10.57 -10.29
C ILE A 161 12.74 -10.89 -9.45
N ARG A 162 12.63 -11.85 -8.53
CA ARG A 162 13.78 -12.36 -7.79
C ARG A 162 14.77 -13.04 -8.72
N HIS A 163 16.05 -12.86 -8.45
CA HIS A 163 17.11 -13.53 -9.19
C HIS A 163 17.23 -14.98 -8.73
N GLU A 164 17.11 -15.94 -9.66
CA GLU A 164 17.42 -17.34 -9.41
C GLU A 164 18.92 -17.57 -9.70
N GLU A 165 19.72 -17.82 -8.65
CA GLU A 165 21.08 -18.31 -8.85
C GLU A 165 21.02 -19.70 -9.52
N LYS A 166 21.72 -19.83 -10.65
CA LYS A 166 21.85 -21.09 -11.39
C LYS A 166 22.87 -22.03 -10.77
#